data_AF-A0A5R9GNM0-F1
#
_entry.id   AF-A0A5R9GNM0-F1
#
_cell.length_a   1.000
_cell.length_b   1.000
_cell.length_c   1.000
_cell.angle_alpha   90.00
_cell.angle_beta   90.00
_cell.angle_gamma   90.00
#
_symmetry.space_group_name_H-M   'P 1'
#
loop_
_entity.id
_entity.type
_entity.pdbx_description
1 polymer ?
#
loop_
_entity_poly.entity_id
_entity_poly.type
_entity_poly.pdbx_seq_one_letter_code
_entity_poly.pdbx_strand_id
1 'polypeptide(L)'
;MKKSFVLLATTAIFALTSQVAMAEVDAQKIFDAKCKGCHKVDGKKVGPGFAQMNTDAAALKETIANGRKMMPKFSGKLDEAEIDAMVAFIQSNQHN
;
A
#
# COMPACT_ATOMS: atom_id res chain seq x y z
N MET A 1 -42.53 20.10 -48.89
CA MET A 1 -41.81 19.03 -49.63
C MET A 1 -41.08 18.21 -48.57
N LYS A 2 -41.73 17.24 -47.92
CA LYS A 2 -41.81 15.80 -48.22
C LYS A 2 -40.44 15.08 -48.12
N LYS A 3 -40.39 14.12 -47.18
CA LYS A 3 -39.48 12.95 -47.00
C LYS A 3 -38.23 13.22 -46.15
N SER A 4 -38.20 12.85 -44.86
CA SER A 4 -38.00 11.50 -44.31
C SER A 4 -36.65 10.90 -44.71
N PHE A 5 -35.70 10.74 -43.78
CA PHE A 5 -35.35 9.42 -43.21
C PHE A 5 -34.27 9.58 -42.13
N VAL A 6 -34.55 8.98 -40.98
CA VAL A 6 -33.63 8.70 -39.89
C VAL A 6 -32.55 7.74 -40.39
N LEU A 7 -31.27 7.97 -40.03
CA LEU A 7 -30.27 6.90 -39.96
C LEU A 7 -29.40 7.11 -38.71
N LEU A 8 -29.61 6.18 -37.78
CA LEU A 8 -28.82 5.93 -36.58
C LEU A 8 -27.41 5.41 -36.93
N ALA A 9 -26.54 5.49 -35.90
CA ALA A 9 -25.23 4.84 -35.75
C ALA A 9 -24.07 5.66 -36.35
N THR A 10 -22.99 5.97 -35.63
CA THR A 10 -22.20 5.03 -34.83
C THR A 10 -21.42 5.72 -33.70
N THR A 11 -21.60 5.16 -32.49
CA THR A 11 -20.58 4.97 -31.44
C THR A 11 -19.81 6.18 -30.91
N ALA A 12 -20.38 6.82 -29.89
CA ALA A 12 -19.59 7.43 -28.82
C ALA A 12 -18.76 6.33 -28.15
N ILE A 13 -17.45 6.30 -28.40
CA ILE A 13 -16.51 5.49 -27.63
C ILE A 13 -16.37 6.20 -26.28
N PHE A 14 -17.28 5.85 -25.38
CA PHE A 14 -17.09 6.02 -23.94
C PHE A 14 -15.85 5.20 -23.60
N ALA A 15 -14.69 5.85 -23.50
CA ALA A 15 -13.53 5.26 -22.86
C ALA A 15 -13.93 4.99 -21.42
N LEU A 16 -14.42 3.77 -21.16
CA LEU A 16 -14.59 3.26 -19.81
C LEU A 16 -13.22 3.34 -19.16
N THR A 17 -13.06 4.34 -18.31
CA THR A 17 -12.00 4.44 -17.34
C THR A 17 -12.04 3.18 -16.51
N SER A 18 -11.10 2.26 -16.77
CA SER A 18 -10.78 1.15 -15.87
C SER A 18 -10.07 1.72 -14.65
N GLN A 19 -10.77 2.57 -13.88
CA GLN A 19 -10.39 2.85 -12.51
C GLN A 19 -10.75 1.60 -11.74
N VAL A 20 -9.82 0.66 -11.72
CA VAL A 20 -9.78 -0.36 -10.67
C VAL A 20 -9.75 0.46 -9.39
N ALA A 21 -10.89 0.53 -8.70
CA ALA A 21 -10.94 1.02 -7.35
C ALA A 21 -10.15 -0.01 -6.53
N MET A 22 -8.83 0.17 -6.49
CA MET A 22 -7.99 -0.50 -5.52
C MET A 22 -8.52 -0.03 -4.17
N ALA A 23 -9.02 -0.94 -3.35
CA ALA A 23 -9.26 -0.63 -1.96
C ALA A 23 -7.94 -0.08 -1.40
N GLU A 24 -7.93 1.21 -1.06
CA GLU A 24 -6.74 1.87 -0.51
C GLU A 24 -6.36 1.14 0.78
N VAL A 25 -5.17 0.55 0.83
CA VAL A 25 -4.69 -0.13 2.02
C VAL A 25 -4.36 0.92 3.08
N ASP A 26 -5.04 0.86 4.22
CA ASP A 26 -4.78 1.73 5.36
C ASP A 26 -3.56 1.24 6.16
N ALA A 27 -2.37 1.61 5.70
CA ALA A 27 -1.11 1.25 6.33
C ALA A 27 -0.96 1.83 7.75
N GLN A 28 -1.55 3.00 8.04
CA GLN A 28 -1.55 3.59 9.38
C GLN A 28 -2.29 2.67 10.36
N LYS A 29 -3.46 2.15 9.97
CA LYS A 29 -4.23 1.20 10.78
C LYS A 29 -3.48 -0.12 10.98
N ILE A 30 -2.79 -0.62 9.95
CA ILE A 30 -1.94 -1.81 10.07
C ILE A 30 -0.81 -1.55 11.07
N PHE A 31 -0.12 -0.42 10.94
CA PHE A 31 0.94 -0.02 11.87
C PHE A 31 0.44 0.03 13.32
N ASP A 32 -0.68 0.71 13.56
CA ASP A 32 -1.26 0.85 14.90
C ASP A 32 -1.64 -0.52 15.50
N ALA A 33 -2.20 -1.42 14.70
CA ALA A 33 -2.67 -2.72 15.16
C ALA A 33 -1.55 -3.77 15.31
N LYS A 34 -0.51 -3.73 14.47
CA LYS A 34 0.46 -4.83 14.33
C LYS A 34 1.90 -4.44 14.68
N CYS A 35 2.28 -3.18 14.53
CA CYS A 35 3.67 -2.75 14.58
C CYS A 35 4.00 -1.84 15.78
N LYS A 36 3.08 -0.93 16.14
CA LYS A 36 3.25 0.12 17.17
C LYS A 36 3.55 -0.40 18.57
N GLY A 37 3.20 -1.66 18.85
CA GLY A 37 3.59 -2.35 20.08
C GLY A 37 5.11 -2.34 20.28
N CYS A 38 5.88 -2.51 19.20
CA CYS A 38 7.33 -2.66 19.23
C CYS A 38 8.09 -1.54 18.52
N HIS A 39 7.48 -0.92 17.51
CA HIS A 39 8.06 0.15 16.71
C HIS A 39 7.37 1.50 16.97
N LYS A 40 8.07 2.58 16.65
CA LYS A 40 7.53 3.93 16.61
C LYS A 40 7.93 4.54 15.27
N VAL A 41 7.17 5.53 14.81
CA VAL A 41 7.53 6.30 13.61
C VAL A 41 8.86 7.02 13.88
N ASP A 42 8.88 7.82 14.94
CA ASP A 42 10.09 8.45 15.46
C ASP A 42 10.59 7.78 16.75
N GLY A 43 11.91 7.72 16.86
CA GLY A 43 12.62 7.17 17.99
C GLY A 43 12.57 5.65 18.09
N LYS A 44 13.43 5.11 18.94
CA LYS A 44 13.54 3.68 19.20
C LYS A 44 12.54 3.23 20.28
N LYS A 45 12.04 2.00 20.16
CA LYS A 45 11.37 1.28 21.25
C LYS A 45 11.99 -0.10 21.43
N VAL A 46 11.27 -1.17 21.05
CA VAL A 46 11.83 -2.52 20.98
C VAL A 46 12.60 -2.67 19.67
N GLY A 47 11.95 -2.29 18.57
CA GLY A 47 12.57 -2.12 17.27
C GLY A 47 13.08 -0.69 17.04
N PRO A 48 13.85 -0.47 15.95
CA PRO A 48 14.24 0.86 15.52
C PRO A 48 13.01 1.71 15.14
N GLY A 49 13.18 3.03 15.21
CA GLY A 49 12.29 3.97 14.56
C GLY A 49 12.53 3.97 13.05
N PHE A 50 11.62 4.57 12.29
CA PHE A 50 11.62 4.46 10.82
C PHE A 50 12.86 5.10 10.20
N ALA A 51 13.31 6.24 10.73
CA ALA A 51 14.54 6.92 10.30
C ALA A 51 15.82 6.07 10.48
N GLN A 52 15.79 5.02 11.32
CA GLN A 52 16.93 4.11 11.53
C GLN A 52 16.74 2.75 10.85
N MET A 53 15.69 2.57 10.05
CA MET A 53 15.47 1.36 9.26
C MET A 53 16.25 1.40 7.94
N ASN A 54 16.28 0.27 7.23
CA ASN A 54 16.81 0.24 5.87
C ASN A 54 15.96 1.14 4.96
N THR A 55 16.57 1.77 3.95
CA THR A 55 15.89 2.60 2.95
C THR A 55 15.52 1.79 1.69
N ASP A 56 16.14 0.62 1.48
CA ASP A 56 15.83 -0.28 0.39
C ASP A 56 14.47 -0.98 0.62
N ALA A 57 13.56 -0.82 -0.35
CA ALA A 57 12.21 -1.35 -0.27
C ALA A 57 12.17 -2.87 -0.21
N ALA A 58 13.03 -3.55 -0.97
CA ALA A 58 13.08 -5.02 -0.99
C ALA A 58 13.54 -5.58 0.35
N ALA A 59 14.55 -4.97 0.98
CA ALA A 59 15.02 -5.35 2.30
C ALA A 59 13.97 -5.11 3.40
N LEU A 60 13.20 -4.03 3.29
CA LEU A 60 12.07 -3.78 4.20
C LEU A 60 10.96 -4.83 4.00
N LYS A 61 10.56 -5.09 2.75
CA LYS A 61 9.55 -6.11 2.39
C LYS A 61 9.94 -7.48 2.92
N GLU A 62 11.19 -7.89 2.68
CA GLU A 62 11.76 -9.14 3.17
C GLU A 62 11.71 -9.23 4.70
N THR A 63 12.10 -8.16 5.40
CA THR A 63 12.07 -8.10 6.86
C THR A 63 10.65 -8.18 7.42
N ILE A 64 9.67 -7.53 6.78
CA ILE A 64 8.26 -7.59 7.21
C ILE A 64 7.70 -8.99 6.93
N ALA A 65 7.93 -9.54 5.74
CA ALA A 65 7.42 -10.83 5.33
C ALA A 65 7.97 -11.97 6.21
N ASN A 66 9.27 -11.99 6.45
CA ASN A 66 9.97 -13.10 7.09
C ASN A 66 10.33 -12.86 8.56
N GLY A 67 10.22 -11.62 9.04
CA GLY A 67 10.62 -11.27 10.39
C GLY A 67 12.15 -11.24 10.55
N ARG A 68 12.61 -10.76 11.71
CA ARG A 68 14.04 -10.74 12.04
C ARG A 68 14.26 -10.63 13.54
N LYS A 69 15.09 -11.50 14.10
CA LYS A 69 15.35 -11.58 15.56
C LYS A 69 14.02 -11.72 16.33
N MET A 70 13.64 -10.69 17.09
CA MET A 70 12.40 -10.65 17.88
C MET A 70 11.19 -10.18 17.07
N MET A 71 11.39 -9.64 15.86
CA MET A 71 10.29 -9.24 14.98
C MET A 71 9.68 -10.48 14.34
N PRO A 72 8.39 -10.77 14.56
CA PRO A 72 7.73 -11.94 13.99
C PRO A 72 7.59 -11.81 12.48
N LYS A 73 7.42 -12.94 11.80
CA LYS A 73 7.04 -12.97 10.38
C LYS A 73 5.60 -12.49 10.21
N PHE A 74 5.34 -11.65 9.20
CA PHE A 74 3.99 -11.21 8.87
C PHE A 74 3.43 -11.82 7.58
N SER A 75 4.23 -12.58 6.81
CA SER A 75 3.71 -13.41 5.72
C SER A 75 2.64 -14.38 6.22
N GLY A 76 1.44 -14.32 5.61
CA GLY A 76 0.26 -15.09 6.02
C GLY A 76 -0.58 -14.43 7.13
N LYS A 77 -0.13 -13.29 7.66
CA LYS A 77 -0.95 -12.39 8.51
C LYS A 77 -1.33 -11.11 7.78
N LEU A 78 -0.46 -10.68 6.88
CA LEU A 78 -0.67 -9.62 5.91
C LEU A 78 -0.52 -10.22 4.51
N ASP A 79 -1.31 -9.74 3.57
CA ASP A 79 -1.13 -10.04 2.15
C ASP A 79 -0.01 -9.17 1.52
N GLU A 80 0.28 -9.40 0.24
CA GLU A 80 1.36 -8.70 -0.44
C GLU A 80 1.11 -7.19 -0.57
N ALA A 81 -0.12 -6.78 -0.85
CA ALA A 81 -0.48 -5.37 -0.97
C ALA A 81 -0.38 -4.66 0.38
N GLU A 82 -0.77 -5.33 1.46
CA GLU A 82 -0.61 -4.83 2.83
C GLU A 82 0.86 -4.67 3.23
N ILE A 83 1.72 -5.61 2.85
CA ILE A 83 3.16 -5.50 3.09
C ILE A 83 3.75 -4.35 2.28
N ASP A 84 3.41 -4.22 1.00
CA ASP A 84 3.91 -3.16 0.14
C ASP A 84 3.47 -1.77 0.61
N ALA A 85 2.20 -1.64 1.03
CA ALA A 85 1.69 -0.42 1.64
C ALA A 85 2.44 -0.07 2.93
N MET A 86 2.81 -1.07 3.74
CA MET A 86 3.62 -0.84 4.94
C MET A 86 5.04 -0.40 4.62
N VAL A 87 5.67 -0.93 3.56
CA VAL A 87 6.99 -0.47 3.11
C VAL A 87 6.92 0.99 2.68
N ALA A 88 5.94 1.36 1.85
CA ALA A 88 5.71 2.73 1.43
C ALA A 88 5.44 3.66 2.62
N PHE A 89 4.63 3.21 3.58
CA PHE A 89 4.35 3.94 4.81
C PHE A 89 5.61 4.19 5.64
N ILE A 90 6.49 3.19 5.80
CA ILE A 90 7.78 3.37 6.48
C ILE A 90 8.61 4.43 5.75
N GLN A 91 8.82 4.25 4.44
CA GLN A 91 9.67 5.13 3.62
C GLN A 91 9.20 6.58 3.62
N SER A 92 7.89 6.83 3.49
CA SER A 92 7.30 8.16 3.54
C SER A 92 7.50 8.88 4.89
N ASN A 93 7.87 8.14 5.94
CA ASN A 93 8.06 8.63 7.29
C ASN A 93 9.52 8.53 7.78
N GLN A 94 10.49 8.16 6.94
CA GLN A 94 11.91 8.12 7.33
C GLN A 94 12.56 9.51 7.38
N HIS A 95 11.90 10.51 6.82
CA HIS A 95 12.41 11.88 6.68
C HIS A 95 11.54 12.94 7.37
N ASN A 96 10.56 12.52 8.18
CA ASN A 96 9.64 13.40 8.90
C ASN A 96 10.17 13.78 10.28
#